data_AF-A0A7W7NQP8-F1
#
_entry.id   AF-A0A7W7NQP8-F1
#
_cell.length_a   1.000
_cell.length_b   1.000
_cell.length_c   1.000
_cell.angle_alpha   90.00
_cell.angle_beta   90.00
_cell.angle_gamma   90.00
#
_symmetry.space_group_name_H-M   'P 1'
#
loop_
_entity.id
_entity.type
_entity.pdbx_description
1 polymer ?
#
loop_
_entity_poly.entity_id
_entity_poly.type
_entity_poly.pdbx_seq_one_letter_code
_entity_poly.pdbx_strand_id
1 'polypeptide(L)'
;MQPTAIFCRAEEARQRALADKATLENVRHIAIVAAVAWAKEGTAAEHREARKLRTQEIARAGMIKDEPTCVEDRGLSENPDRGLYNLEVA
;
A
#
# COMPACT_ATOMS: atom_id res chain seq x y z
N MET A 1 -4.13 9.61 9.52
CA MET A 1 -2.92 8.75 9.56
C MET A 1 -3.35 7.29 9.41
N GLN A 2 -2.57 6.44 8.74
CA GLN A 2 -2.80 4.99 8.71
C GLN A 2 -1.86 4.31 9.72
N PRO A 3 -2.38 3.52 10.68
CA PRO A 3 -1.53 2.82 11.63
C PRO A 3 -0.73 1.71 10.94
N THR A 4 0.47 1.45 11.46
CA THR A 4 1.33 0.35 11.01
C THR A 4 0.88 -0.97 11.62
N ALA A 5 1.28 -2.10 11.00
CA ALA A 5 0.98 -3.43 11.53
C ALA A 5 1.50 -3.60 12.97
N ILE A 6 2.72 -3.12 13.22
CA ILE A 6 3.37 -3.18 14.55
C ILE A 6 2.56 -2.39 15.58
N PHE A 7 2.12 -1.18 15.24
CA PHE A 7 1.31 -0.36 16.13
C PHE A 7 -0.02 -1.06 16.49
N CYS A 8 -0.70 -1.63 15.49
CA CYS A 8 -1.96 -2.34 15.71
C CYS A 8 -1.78 -3.55 16.63
N ARG A 9 -0.71 -4.33 16.44
CA ARG A 9 -0.40 -5.48 17.31
C ARG A 9 -0.05 -5.05 18.75
N ALA A 10 0.63 -3.91 18.91
CA ALA A 10 0.92 -3.36 20.23
C ALA A 10 -0.36 -2.94 20.96
N GLU A 11 -1.29 -2.27 20.27
CA GLU A 11 -2.59 -1.90 20.83
C GLU A 11 -3.45 -3.12 21.15
N GLU A 12 -3.48 -4.14 20.29
CA GLU A 12 -4.14 -5.42 20.57
C GLU A 12 -3.62 -6.04 21.87
N ALA A 13 -2.30 -6.17 22.02
CA ALA A 13 -1.68 -6.73 23.21
C ALA A 13 -1.99 -5.90 24.47
N ARG A 14 -1.98 -4.57 24.35
CA ARG A 14 -2.35 -3.65 25.43
C ARG A 14 -3.80 -3.86 25.87
N GLN A 15 -4.73 -4.00 24.93
CA GLN A 15 -6.14 -4.21 25.23
C GLN A 15 -6.40 -5.59 25.85
N ARG A 16 -5.70 -6.65 25.41
CA ARG A 16 -5.75 -7.94 26.10
C ARG A 16 -5.28 -7.84 27.54
N ALA A 17 -4.14 -7.20 27.78
CA ALA A 17 -3.62 -7.00 29.12
C ALA A 17 -4.56 -6.16 30.02
N LEU A 18 -5.32 -5.23 29.42
CA LEU A 18 -6.37 -4.49 30.13
C LEU A 18 -7.57 -5.38 30.47
N ALA A 19 -8.04 -6.21 29.52
CA ALA A 19 -9.13 -7.15 29.76
C ALA A 19 -8.80 -8.12 30.91
N ASP A 20 -7.57 -8.65 30.92
CA ASP A 20 -7.10 -9.59 31.95
C ASP A 20 -7.08 -8.97 33.35
N LYS A 21 -6.78 -7.67 33.44
CA LYS A 21 -6.70 -6.93 34.72
C LYS A 21 -8.02 -6.28 35.13
N ALA A 22 -9.02 -6.25 34.25
CA ALA A 22 -10.27 -5.57 34.51
C ALA A 22 -11.10 -6.31 35.56
N THR A 23 -11.49 -5.61 36.62
CA THR A 23 -12.39 -6.12 37.68
C THR A 23 -13.86 -5.99 37.28
N LEU A 24 -14.20 -4.94 36.52
CA LEU A 24 -15.55 -4.69 36.03
C LEU A 24 -15.77 -5.39 34.68
N GLU A 25 -16.88 -6.12 34.57
CA GLU A 25 -17.23 -6.88 33.36
C GLU A 25 -17.38 -6.00 32.13
N ASN A 26 -17.96 -4.80 32.27
CA ASN A 26 -18.11 -3.87 31.17
C ASN A 26 -16.76 -3.43 30.58
N VAL A 27 -15.77 -3.15 31.44
CA VAL A 27 -14.42 -2.76 31.03
C VAL A 27 -13.73 -3.93 30.33
N ARG A 28 -13.86 -5.15 30.89
CA ARG A 28 -13.33 -6.37 30.27
C ARG A 28 -13.91 -6.58 28.86
N HIS A 29 -15.22 -6.48 28.73
CA HIS A 29 -15.91 -6.66 27.45
C HIS A 29 -15.44 -5.63 26.41
N ILE A 30 -15.38 -4.35 26.78
CA ILE A 30 -14.91 -3.28 25.89
C ILE A 30 -13.46 -3.54 25.45
N ALA A 31 -12.58 -3.91 26.39
CA ALA A 31 -11.18 -4.19 26.10
C ALA A 31 -11.01 -5.39 25.14
N ILE A 32 -11.80 -6.46 25.32
CA ILE A 32 -11.81 -7.61 24.40
C ILE A 32 -12.25 -7.19 22.98
N VAL A 33 -13.35 -6.44 22.87
CA VAL A 33 -13.84 -5.95 21.58
C VAL A 33 -12.79 -5.07 20.90
N ALA A 34 -12.16 -4.17 21.66
CA ALA A 34 -11.08 -3.33 21.16
C ALA A 34 -9.88 -4.16 20.69
N ALA A 35 -9.47 -5.19 21.44
CA ALA A 35 -8.39 -6.09 21.04
C ALA A 35 -8.70 -6.79 19.71
N VAL A 36 -9.93 -7.28 19.53
CA VAL A 36 -10.37 -7.92 18.27
C VAL A 36 -10.37 -6.92 17.11
N ALA A 37 -10.80 -5.67 17.35
CA ALA A 37 -10.77 -4.62 16.33
C ALA A 37 -9.33 -4.30 15.91
N TRP A 38 -8.40 -4.18 16.86
CA TRP A 38 -6.99 -3.95 16.59
C TRP A 38 -6.32 -5.13 15.86
N ALA A 39 -6.68 -6.37 16.18
CA ALA A 39 -6.20 -7.54 15.45
C ALA A 39 -6.61 -7.48 13.97
N LYS A 40 -7.87 -7.13 13.69
CA LYS A 40 -8.37 -6.94 12.31
C LYS A 40 -7.62 -5.81 11.60
N GLU A 41 -7.46 -4.66 12.24
CA GLU A 41 -6.71 -3.55 11.64
C GLU A 41 -5.24 -3.90 11.40
N GLY A 42 -4.63 -4.71 12.28
CA GLY A 42 -3.28 -5.25 12.12
C GLY A 42 -3.14 -6.06 10.84
N THR A 43 -4.06 -7.00 10.58
CA THR A 43 -4.06 -7.76 9.32
C THR A 43 -4.23 -6.86 8.09
N ALA A 44 -5.11 -5.86 8.18
CA ALA A 44 -5.30 -4.90 7.09
C ALA A 44 -4.04 -4.05 6.85
N ALA A 45 -3.34 -3.64 7.91
CA ALA A 45 -2.08 -2.92 7.83
C ALA A 45 -0.98 -3.76 7.19
N GLU A 46 -0.84 -5.04 7.57
CA GLU A 46 0.10 -5.97 6.95
C GLU A 46 -0.12 -6.09 5.44
N HIS A 47 -1.37 -6.23 5.00
CA HIS A 47 -1.68 -6.27 3.56
C HIS A 47 -1.36 -4.95 2.84
N ARG A 48 -1.56 -3.80 3.48
CA ARG A 48 -1.19 -2.50 2.90
C ARG A 48 0.33 -2.36 2.80
N GLU A 49 1.06 -2.73 3.84
CA GLU A 49 2.52 -2.66 3.88
C GLU A 49 3.15 -3.62 2.85
N ALA A 50 2.66 -4.86 2.77
CA ALA A 50 3.10 -5.81 1.75
C ALA A 50 2.85 -5.30 0.33
N ARG A 51 1.71 -4.65 0.07
CA ARG A 51 1.45 -3.99 -1.22
C ARG A 51 2.44 -2.87 -1.50
N LYS A 52 2.72 -2.00 -0.52
CA LYS A 52 3.69 -0.92 -0.66
C LYS A 52 5.09 -1.45 -0.98
N LEU A 53 5.54 -2.49 -0.29
CA LEU A 53 6.84 -3.14 -0.54
C LEU A 53 6.91 -3.68 -1.97
N ARG A 54 5.88 -4.42 -2.42
CA ARG A 54 5.81 -4.92 -3.81
C ARG A 54 5.86 -3.81 -4.84
N THR A 55 5.09 -2.73 -4.63
CA THR A 55 5.12 -1.57 -5.54
C THR A 55 6.49 -0.91 -5.57
N GLN A 56 7.17 -0.81 -4.42
CA GLN A 56 8.54 -0.26 -4.35
C GLN A 56 9.56 -1.16 -5.06
N GLU A 57 9.45 -2.48 -4.92
CA GLU A 57 10.31 -3.44 -5.62
C GLU A 57 10.14 -3.36 -7.13
N ILE A 58 8.90 -3.31 -7.62
CA ILE A 58 8.60 -3.14 -9.05
C ILE A 58 9.14 -1.80 -9.56
N ALA A 59 8.92 -0.71 -8.82
CA ALA A 59 9.45 0.60 -9.20
C ALA A 59 10.99 0.58 -9.28
N ARG A 60 11.67 0.00 -8.27
CA ARG A 60 13.13 -0.17 -8.27
C ARG A 60 13.63 -1.02 -9.45
N ALA A 61 12.94 -2.11 -9.78
CA ALA A 61 13.29 -2.97 -10.90
C ALA A 61 13.04 -2.30 -12.26
N GLY A 62 11.99 -1.47 -12.38
CA GLY A 62 11.70 -0.68 -13.57
C GLY A 62 12.73 0.43 -13.82
N MET A 63 13.31 1.01 -12.76
CA MET A 63 14.38 2.02 -12.87
C MET A 63 15.73 1.44 -13.31
N ILE A 64 15.91 0.11 -13.29
CA ILE A 64 17.14 -0.55 -13.77
C ILE A 64 17.09 -0.82 -15.28
N LYS A 65 15.94 -0.60 -15.94
CA LYS A 65 15.78 -0.73 -17.39
C LYS A 65 16.05 0.58 -18.14
N ASP A 66 17.22 1.18 -17.92
CA ASP A 66 17.79 2.14 -18.87
C ASP A 66 18.84 1.42 -19.73
N GLU A 67 18.39 0.44 -20.52
CA GLU A 67 19.04 0.21 -21.81
C GLU A 67 18.36 1.13 -22.82
N PRO A 68 19.10 1.89 -23.66
CA PRO A 68 18.50 2.72 -24.68
C PRO A 68 17.98 1.82 -25.81
N THR A 69 16.79 1.26 -25.61
CA THR A 69 16.12 0.42 -26.61
C THR A 69 15.50 1.34 -27.67
N CYS A 70 16.23 1.42 -28.79
CA CYS A 70 15.79 1.64 -30.16
C CYS A 70 14.59 2.58 -30.43
N VAL A 71 14.86 3.55 -31.30
CA VAL A 71 14.02 4.58 -31.93
C VAL A 71 12.74 4.06 -32.62
N GLU A 72 12.44 2.76 -32.58
CA GLU A 72 11.42 2.13 -33.44
C GLU A 72 10.00 2.12 -32.84
N ASP A 73 9.83 2.29 -31.52
CA ASP A 73 8.51 2.23 -30.90
C ASP A 73 7.68 3.53 -31.01
N ARG A 74 8.19 4.53 -31.75
CA ARG A 74 7.42 5.73 -32.13
C ARG A 74 6.34 5.46 -33.18
N GLY A 75 6.44 4.36 -33.91
CA GLY A 75 5.54 4.03 -35.02
C GLY A 75 4.20 3.39 -34.63
N LEU A 76 4.02 2.94 -33.39
CA LEU A 76 2.83 2.21 -32.94
C LEU A 76 1.87 3.05 -32.07
N SER A 77 2.08 4.36 -32.00
CA SER A 77 1.18 5.25 -31.26
C SER A 77 -0.12 5.47 -32.06
N GLU A 78 -1.24 4.96 -31.55
CA GLU A 78 -2.60 5.23 -32.06
C GLU A 78 -3.04 6.70 -31.88
N ASN A 79 -2.14 7.61 -31.56
CA ASN A 79 -2.46 9.02 -31.34
C ASN A 79 -2.43 9.77 -32.69
N PRO A 80 -3.59 10.10 -33.29
CA PRO A 80 -3.65 10.67 -34.64
C PRO A 80 -3.01 12.07 -34.72
N ASP A 81 -2.89 12.77 -33.59
CA ASP A 81 -2.32 14.11 -33.51
C ASP A 81 -0.79 14.13 -33.63
N ARG A 82 -0.12 12.97 -33.66
CA ARG A 82 1.34 12.87 -33.78
C ARG A 82 1.85 12.90 -35.23
N GLY A 83 0.97 12.89 -36.24
CA GLY A 83 1.32 12.69 -37.65
C GLY A 83 1.38 13.93 -38.54
N LEU A 84 1.14 15.15 -38.04
CA LEU A 84 0.96 16.32 -38.92
C LEU A 84 1.80 17.53 -38.49
N TYR A 85 3.10 17.48 -38.74
CA TYR A 85 3.93 18.68 -38.86
C TYR A 85 5.03 18.55 -39.90
N ASN A 86 4.75 17.87 -41.02
CA ASN A 86 5.55 17.98 -42.24
C ASN A 86 4.60 18.07 -43.45
N LEU A 87 3.99 19.24 -43.63
CA LEU A 87 3.57 19.67 -44.95
C LEU A 87 4.47 20.86 -45.31
N GLU A 88 5.46 20.54 -46.13
CA GLU A 88 6.28 21.48 -46.87
C GLU A 88 5.36 22.49 -47.59
N VAL A 89 5.55 23.77 -47.30
CA VAL A 89 5.04 24.85 -48.15
C VAL A 89 6.14 25.14 -49.17
N ALA A 90 5.80 24.90 -50.43
CA ALA A 90 6.61 25.20 -51.61
C ALA A 90 6.98 26.67 -51.73
#